data_AF-A0A8S9T0F2-F1
#
_entry.id   AF-A0A8S9T0F2-F1
#
_cell.length_a   1.000
_cell.length_b   1.000
_cell.length_c   1.000
_cell.angle_alpha   90.00
_cell.angle_beta   90.00
_cell.angle_gamma   90.00
#
_symmetry.space_group_name_H-M   'P 1'
#
loop_
_entity.id
_entity.type
_entity.pdbx_description
1 polymer ?
#
loop_
_entity_poly.entity_id
_entity_poly.type
_entity_poly.pdbx_seq_one_letter_code
_entity_poly.pdbx_strand_id
1 'polypeptide(L)' 'MHLEIKDSKIWIQHDGTEVGIATLLLEQGVPKEDIVLGFH' A
#
# COMPACT_ATOMS: atom_id res chain seq x y z
N MET A 1 0.51 -10.22 -5.80
CA MET A 1 0.78 -9.08 -4.89
C MET A 1 2.20 -8.57 -5.13
N HIS A 2 2.37 -7.28 -5.41
CA HIS A 2 3.65 -6.59 -5.61
C HIS A 2 3.62 -5.28 -4.83
N LEU A 3 4.52 -5.18 -3.85
CA LEU A 3 4.73 -4.04 -2.98
C LEU A 3 6.18 -3.59 -3.07
N GLU A 4 6.43 -2.30 -3.01
CA GLU A 4 7.78 -1.71 -2.98
C GLU A 4 7.89 -0.69 -1.85
N ILE A 5 9.09 -0.54 -1.29
CA ILE A 5 9.40 0.57 -0.37
C ILE A 5 10.31 1.54 -1.12
N LYS A 6 9.84 2.78 -1.31
CA LYS A 6 10.59 3.84 -1.98
C LYS A 6 10.32 5.17 -1.29
N ASP A 7 11.39 5.93 -1.06
CA ASP A 7 11.34 7.24 -0.39
C ASP A 7 10.61 7.18 0.96
N SER A 8 10.87 6.11 1.72
CA SER A 8 10.21 5.78 3.00
C SER A 8 8.69 5.56 2.93
N LYS A 9 8.15 5.33 1.73
CA LYS A 9 6.73 5.04 1.50
C LYS A 9 6.51 3.64 0.96
N ILE A 10 5.32 3.10 1.20
CA ILE A 10 4.85 1.81 0.70
C ILE A 10 4.12 2.05 -0.62
N TRP A 11 4.62 1.47 -1.70
CA TRP A 11 4.04 1.53 -3.03
C TRP A 11 3.33 0.21 -3.35
N ILE A 12 2.02 0.28 -3.59
CA ILE A 12 1.18 -0.87 -3.95
C ILE A 12 1.06 -0.92 -5.47
N GLN A 13 1.86 -1.78 -6.11
CA GLN A 13 1.91 -1.93 -7.56
C GLN A 13 0.87 -2.93 -8.08
N HIS A 14 0.59 -3.97 -7.30
CA HIS A 14 -0.48 -4.92 -7.56
C HIS A 14 -0.96 -5.53 -6.24
N ASP A 15 -2.22 -5.32 -5.88
CA ASP A 15 -2.77 -5.77 -4.62
C ASP A 15 -3.23 -7.24 -4.70
N GLY A 16 -4.17 -7.52 -5.62
CA GLY A 16 -4.71 -8.86 -5.87
C GLY A 16 -5.61 -9.40 -4.76
N THR A 17 -5.90 -8.61 -3.72
CA THR A 17 -6.83 -8.96 -2.63
C THR A 17 -8.18 -8.28 -2.82
N GLU A 18 -9.26 -8.87 -2.28
CA GLU A 18 -10.61 -8.29 -2.31
C GLU A 18 -10.76 -7.12 -1.32
N VAL A 19 -10.11 -7.21 -0.17
CA VAL A 19 -10.18 -6.21 0.93
C VAL A 19 -9.32 -4.97 0.63
N GLY A 20 -8.23 -5.14 -0.11
CA GLY A 20 -7.25 -4.10 -0.38
C GLY A 20 -6.21 -3.97 0.74
N ILE A 21 -4.93 -4.16 0.40
CA ILE A 21 -3.76 -3.99 1.27
C ILE A 21 -3.68 -2.58 1.84
N ALA A 22 -4.10 -1.56 1.09
CA ALA A 22 -4.13 -0.19 1.60
C ALA A 22 -5.00 -0.09 2.86
N THR A 23 -6.15 -0.77 2.89
CA THR A 23 -7.05 -0.82 4.05
C THR A 23 -6.38 -1.49 5.23
N LEU A 24 -5.74 -2.64 5.01
CA LEU A 24 -5.04 -3.38 6.06
C LEU A 24 -3.89 -2.59 6.66
N LEU A 25 -3.13 -1.84 5.85
CA LEU A 25 -2.05 -0.98 6.33
C LEU A 25 -2.57 0.14 7.23
N LEU A 26 -3.70 0.75 6.87
CA LEU A 26 -4.36 1.75 7.71
C LEU A 26 -4.81 1.16 9.06
N GLU A 27 -5.39 -0.04 9.05
CA GLU A 27 -5.80 -0.76 10.28
C GLU A 27 -4.61 -1.11 11.19
N GLN A 28 -3.44 -1.36 10.61
CA GLN A 28 -2.19 -1.57 11.35
C GLN A 28 -1.51 -0.27 11.79
N GLY A 29 -2.10 0.89 11.51
CA GLY A 29 -1.61 2.19 11.96
C GLY A 29 -0.60 2.86 11.03
N VAL A 30 -0.46 2.38 9.79
CA VAL A 30 0.36 3.08 8.79
C VAL A 30 -0.36 4.37 8.37
N PRO A 31 0.29 5.53 8.46
CA PRO A 31 -0.28 6.78 7.98
C PRO A 31 -0.63 6.71 6.50
N LYS A 32 -1.79 7.25 6.11
CA LYS A 32 -2.23 7.29 4.71
C LYS A 32 -1.21 7.97 3.78
N GLU A 33 -0.49 8.96 4.29
CA GLU A 33 0.54 9.72 3.57
C GLU A 33 1.78 8.90 3.20
N ASP A 34 1.99 7.77 3.89
CA ASP A 34 3.06 6.82 3.63
C ASP A 34 2.64 5.69 2.68
N ILE A 35 1.38 5.66 2.22
CA ILE A 35 0.86 4.66 1.29
C ILE A 35 0.63 5.31 -0.07
N VAL A 36 1.27 4.76 -1.10
CA VAL A 36 1.14 5.19 -2.50
C VAL A 36 0.53 4.06 -3.32
N LEU A 37 -0.57 4.35 -4.02
CA LEU A 37 -1.14 3.43 -5.00
C LEU A 37 -0.37 3.59 -6.32
N GLY A 38 0.41 2.58 -6.69
CA GLY A 38 1.31 2.60 -7.84
C GLY A 38 0.72 2.07 -9.14
N PHE A 39 -0.57 1.70 -9.16
CA PHE A 39 -1.22 1.16 -10.36
C PHE A 39 -1.23 2.21 -11.49
N HIS A 40 -0.63 1.87 -12.63
CA HIS A 40 -0.75 2.56 -13.92
C HIS A 40 -1.72 1.82 -14.84
#